data_AF-A0A348FZD4-F1
#
_entry.id   AF-A0A348FZD4-F1
#
_cell.length_a   1.000
_cell.length_b   1.000
_cell.length_c   1.000
_cell.angle_alpha   90.00
_cell.angle_beta   90.00
_cell.angle_gamma   90.00
#
_symmetry.space_group_name_H-M   'P 1'
#
loop_
_entity.id
_entity.type
_entity.pdbx_description
1 polymer ?
#
loop_
_entity_poly.entity_id
_entity_poly.type
_entity_poly.pdbx_seq_one_letter_code
_entity_poly.pdbx_strand_id
1 'polypeptide(L)'
;MLTARDWELAEALKPGDRRAAARAVLAMLGLFPAGAAVGADVDVKELVAGYVSAVEDLPAWAVEAACRRFIRGEAPGHNKAFRPSSAELAHLARQQVIPVRAEQITIRRILSAEVVRDVPKADRERVAMRLSELSRGIASPADDDGLTTRRPKSPQSKRPA
;
A
#
# COMPACT_ATOMS: atom_id res chain seq x y z
N MET A 1 -9.23 12.88 12.52
CA MET A 1 -9.39 13.26 11.09
C MET A 1 -8.84 12.19 10.15
N LEU A 2 -7.57 11.74 10.29
CA LEU A 2 -6.99 10.72 9.39
C LEU A 2 -7.68 9.34 9.43
N THR A 3 -8.17 8.91 10.58
CA THR A 3 -8.93 7.65 10.73
C THR A 3 -10.24 7.67 9.93
N ALA A 4 -10.98 8.77 9.98
CA ALA A 4 -12.20 8.95 9.17
C ALA A 4 -11.88 8.94 7.67
N ARG A 5 -10.76 9.57 7.27
CA ARG A 5 -10.32 9.56 5.88
C ARG A 5 -9.92 8.17 5.38
N ASP A 6 -9.22 7.37 6.19
CA ASP A 6 -8.91 5.97 5.83
C ASP A 6 -10.18 5.15 5.57
N TRP A 7 -11.21 5.35 6.40
CA TRP A 7 -12.52 4.70 6.24
C TRP A 7 -13.22 5.13 4.95
N GLU A 8 -13.29 6.44 4.67
CA GLU A 8 -13.86 6.96 3.42
C GLU A 8 -13.16 6.37 2.19
N LEU A 9 -11.83 6.32 2.20
CA LEU A 9 -11.05 5.73 1.11
C LEU A 9 -11.29 4.22 1.00
N ALA A 10 -11.43 3.52 2.13
CA ALA A 10 -11.73 2.09 2.13
C ALA A 10 -13.10 1.80 1.50
N GLU A 11 -14.12 2.58 1.85
CA GLU A 11 -15.43 2.49 1.22
C GLU A 11 -15.37 2.83 -0.27
N ALA A 12 -14.67 3.90 -0.65
CA ALA A 12 -14.54 4.30 -2.04
C ALA A 12 -13.81 3.24 -2.90
N LEU A 13 -12.89 2.47 -2.32
CA LEU A 13 -12.11 1.46 -3.04
C LEU A 13 -12.80 0.11 -3.20
N LYS A 14 -13.99 -0.08 -2.61
CA LYS A 14 -14.76 -1.31 -2.80
C LYS A 14 -15.26 -1.43 -4.24
N PRO A 15 -15.37 -2.66 -4.78
CA PRO A 15 -16.03 -2.90 -6.05
C PRO A 15 -17.42 -2.28 -6.08
N GLY A 16 -17.74 -1.60 -7.18
CA GLY A 16 -19.01 -0.88 -7.34
C GLY A 16 -20.16 -1.77 -7.85
N ASP A 17 -21.36 -1.20 -7.88
CA ASP A 17 -22.51 -1.85 -8.51
C ASP A 17 -22.26 -2.05 -10.03
N ARG A 18 -22.38 -3.30 -10.48
CA ARG A 18 -22.28 -3.69 -11.90
C ARG A 18 -23.23 -2.89 -12.78
N ARG A 19 -24.43 -2.52 -12.29
CA ARG A 19 -25.38 -1.72 -13.07
C ARG A 19 -24.89 -0.27 -13.26
N ALA A 20 -24.20 0.30 -12.28
CA ALA A 20 -23.59 1.61 -12.42
C ALA A 20 -22.48 1.59 -13.48
N ALA A 21 -21.59 0.59 -13.43
CA ALA A 21 -20.58 0.38 -14.46
C ALA A 21 -21.19 0.19 -15.85
N ALA A 22 -22.24 -0.64 -15.97
CA ALA A 22 -22.95 -0.87 -17.23
C ALA A 22 -23.54 0.42 -17.83
N ARG A 23 -24.16 1.28 -17.01
CA ARG A 23 -24.69 2.57 -17.46
C ARG A 23 -23.60 3.49 -17.97
N ALA A 24 -22.46 3.57 -17.27
CA ALA A 24 -21.34 4.40 -17.70
C ALA A 24 -20.74 3.93 -19.03
N VAL A 25 -20.57 2.61 -19.19
CA VAL A 25 -20.09 1.98 -20.42
C VAL A 25 -21.06 2.24 -21.56
N LEU A 26 -22.35 1.99 -21.37
CA LEU A 26 -23.36 2.20 -22.41
C LEU A 26 -23.38 3.65 -22.90
N ALA A 27 -23.31 4.62 -21.97
CA ALA A 27 -23.25 6.04 -22.30
C ALA A 27 -21.99 6.39 -23.10
N MET A 28 -20.83 5.82 -22.74
CA MET A 28 -19.59 5.98 -23.51
C MET A 28 -19.72 5.41 -24.92
N LEU A 29 -20.16 4.15 -25.05
CA LEU A 29 -20.24 3.46 -26.36
C LEU A 29 -21.18 4.17 -27.34
N GLY A 30 -22.27 4.76 -26.85
CA GLY A 30 -23.24 5.49 -27.67
C GLY A 30 -22.71 6.79 -28.28
N LEU A 31 -21.58 7.32 -27.81
CA LEU A 31 -20.98 8.57 -28.30
C LEU A 31 -19.92 8.37 -29.39
N PHE A 32 -19.62 7.11 -29.76
CA PHE A 32 -18.64 6.82 -30.81
C PHE A 32 -19.33 6.51 -32.15
N PRO A 33 -19.13 7.36 -33.18
CA PRO A 33 -19.85 7.25 -34.44
C PRO A 33 -19.51 5.98 -35.23
N ALA A 34 -18.25 5.53 -35.21
CA ALA A 34 -17.82 4.31 -35.91
C ALA A 34 -18.44 3.03 -35.31
N GLY A 35 -18.85 3.08 -34.04
CA GLY A 35 -19.47 1.95 -33.35
C GLY A 35 -20.97 1.82 -33.59
N ALA A 36 -21.65 2.90 -34.01
CA ALA A 36 -23.07 2.91 -34.33
C ALA A 36 -23.38 2.24 -35.68
N ALA A 37 -22.39 2.16 -36.57
CA ALA A 37 -22.49 1.50 -37.88
C ALA A 37 -22.09 0.01 -37.84
N VAL A 38 -21.31 -0.42 -36.83
CA VAL A 38 -20.88 -1.82 -36.67
C VAL A 38 -21.93 -2.58 -35.87
N GLY A 39 -22.91 -3.11 -36.61
CA GLY A 39 -23.60 -4.36 -36.25
C GLY A 39 -25.04 -4.19 -35.80
N ALA A 40 -25.98 -4.35 -36.74
CA ALA A 40 -27.34 -4.78 -36.45
C ALA A 40 -27.41 -6.18 -35.79
N ASP A 41 -26.26 -6.88 -35.65
CA ASP A 41 -26.14 -8.27 -35.21
C ASP A 41 -25.44 -8.46 -33.84
N VAL A 42 -24.86 -7.42 -33.23
CA VAL A 42 -24.23 -7.55 -31.90
C VAL A 42 -25.23 -7.14 -30.83
N ASP A 43 -25.61 -8.08 -29.97
CA ASP A 43 -26.43 -7.75 -28.80
C ASP A 43 -25.64 -6.77 -27.90
N VAL A 44 -26.10 -5.52 -27.86
CA VAL A 44 -25.54 -4.45 -27.04
C VAL A 44 -25.42 -4.89 -25.58
N LYS A 45 -26.33 -5.75 -25.11
CA LYS A 45 -26.30 -6.30 -23.76
C LYS A 45 -25.09 -7.21 -23.54
N GLU A 46 -24.78 -8.10 -24.48
CA GLU A 46 -23.60 -8.97 -24.41
C GLU A 46 -22.31 -8.16 -24.52
N LEU A 47 -22.29 -7.16 -25.41
CA LEU A 47 -21.16 -6.24 -25.54
C LEU A 47 -20.88 -5.53 -24.20
N VAL A 48 -21.88 -4.89 -23.61
CA VAL A 48 -21.75 -4.20 -22.32
C VAL A 48 -21.36 -5.18 -21.21
N ALA A 49 -21.91 -6.40 -21.20
CA ALA A 49 -21.53 -7.43 -20.23
C ALA A 49 -20.03 -7.77 -20.31
N GLY A 50 -19.46 -7.84 -21.51
CA GLY A 50 -18.01 -8.04 -21.73
C GLY A 50 -17.16 -6.92 -21.12
N TYR A 51 -17.55 -5.65 -21.28
CA TYR A 51 -16.86 -4.54 -20.61
C TYR A 51 -17.00 -4.61 -19.09
N VAL A 52 -18.21 -4.88 -18.59
CA VAL A 52 -18.48 -4.96 -17.14
C VAL A 52 -17.66 -6.07 -16.51
N SER A 53 -17.52 -7.22 -17.16
CA SER A 53 -16.68 -8.32 -16.68
C SER A 53 -15.20 -7.92 -16.56
N ALA A 54 -14.70 -7.05 -17.44
CA ALA A 54 -13.31 -6.59 -17.39
C ALA A 54 -13.01 -5.60 -16.24
N VAL A 55 -14.04 -5.04 -15.61
CA VAL A 55 -13.93 -4.01 -14.55
C VAL A 55 -14.69 -4.35 -13.28
N GLU A 56 -15.15 -5.60 -13.12
CA GLU A 56 -16.04 -5.99 -12.02
C GLU A 56 -15.40 -5.91 -10.64
N ASP A 57 -14.07 -5.94 -10.57
CA ASP A 57 -13.26 -5.79 -9.37
C ASP A 57 -12.97 -4.31 -9.03
N LEU A 58 -13.40 -3.37 -9.87
CA LEU A 58 -13.10 -1.95 -9.73
C LEU A 58 -14.27 -1.15 -9.14
N PRO A 59 -14.00 -0.04 -8.44
CA PRO A 59 -15.03 0.89 -8.01
C PRO A 59 -15.77 1.54 -9.18
N ALA A 60 -17.08 1.76 -9.01
CA ALA A 60 -17.91 2.38 -10.05
C ALA A 60 -17.40 3.78 -10.46
N TRP A 61 -16.96 4.59 -9.50
CA TRP A 61 -16.42 5.94 -9.78
C TRP A 61 -15.18 5.91 -10.69
N ALA A 62 -14.36 4.85 -10.58
CA ALA A 62 -13.14 4.70 -11.38
C ALA A 62 -13.48 4.34 -12.82
N VAL A 63 -14.47 3.45 -13.01
CA VAL A 63 -15.01 3.11 -14.34
C VAL A 63 -15.65 4.33 -15.00
N GLU A 64 -16.47 5.08 -14.26
CA GLU A 64 -17.08 6.32 -14.76
C GLU A 64 -16.03 7.37 -15.14
N ALA A 65 -15.00 7.55 -14.32
CA ALA A 65 -13.90 8.47 -14.61
C ALA A 65 -13.14 8.06 -15.88
N ALA A 66 -12.85 6.76 -16.05
CA ALA A 66 -12.22 6.26 -17.27
C ALA A 66 -13.11 6.47 -18.50
N CYS A 67 -14.41 6.15 -18.42
CA CYS A 67 -15.37 6.40 -19.49
C CYS A 67 -15.37 7.88 -19.91
N ARG A 68 -15.40 8.81 -18.95
CA ARG A 68 -15.33 10.25 -19.23
C ARG A 68 -14.05 10.64 -19.97
N ARG A 69 -12.90 10.05 -19.63
CA ARG A 69 -11.63 10.35 -20.32
C ARG A 69 -11.63 9.88 -21.77
N PHE A 70 -12.25 8.74 -22.08
CA PHE A 70 -12.42 8.31 -23.48
C PHE A 70 -13.34 9.25 -24.24
N ILE A 71 -14.49 9.63 -23.64
CA ILE A 71 -15.44 10.57 -24.24
C ILE A 71 -14.77 11.93 -24.55
N ARG A 72 -13.90 12.41 -23.65
CA ARG A 72 -13.16 13.67 -23.82
C ARG A 72 -11.93 13.54 -24.72
N GLY A 73 -11.54 12.33 -25.12
CA GLY A 73 -10.31 12.09 -25.87
C GLY A 73 -9.03 12.40 -25.07
N GLU A 74 -9.08 12.20 -23.75
CA GLU A 74 -7.97 12.40 -22.79
C GLU A 74 -7.26 11.08 -22.44
N ALA A 75 -7.69 9.96 -23.04
CA ALA A 75 -7.08 8.65 -22.89
C ALA A 75 -5.75 8.60 -23.68
N PRO A 76 -4.60 8.41 -23.01
CA PRO A 76 -3.30 8.41 -23.67
C PRO A 76 -3.17 7.27 -24.68
N GLY A 77 -2.62 7.56 -25.87
CA GLY A 77 -2.36 6.55 -26.91
C GLY A 77 -3.61 5.98 -27.60
N HIS A 78 -4.81 6.41 -27.22
CA HIS A 78 -6.05 5.91 -27.78
C HIS A 78 -6.44 6.65 -29.08
N ASN A 79 -6.85 5.88 -30.09
CA ASN A 79 -7.37 6.46 -31.33
C ASN A 79 -8.84 6.87 -31.16
N LYS A 80 -9.07 8.18 -31.08
CA LYS A 80 -10.38 8.82 -30.84
C LYS A 80 -11.45 8.51 -31.89
N ALA A 81 -11.06 7.99 -33.06
CA ALA A 81 -12.01 7.57 -34.10
C ALA A 81 -12.76 6.28 -33.74
N PHE A 82 -12.24 5.48 -32.81
CA PHE A 82 -12.76 4.16 -32.47
C PHE A 82 -13.18 4.09 -31.00
N ARG A 83 -14.07 3.15 -30.69
CA ARG A 83 -14.41 2.80 -29.30
C ARG A 83 -13.17 2.20 -28.63
N PRO A 84 -12.91 2.48 -27.34
CA PRO A 84 -11.89 1.74 -26.60
C PRO A 84 -12.29 0.28 -26.48
N SER A 85 -11.32 -0.61 -26.45
CA SER A 85 -11.51 -2.02 -26.06
C SER A 85 -11.83 -2.15 -24.56
N SER A 86 -12.37 -3.30 -24.16
CA SER A 86 -12.61 -3.62 -22.74
C SER A 86 -11.30 -3.61 -21.92
N ALA A 87 -10.19 -4.04 -22.52
CA ALA A 87 -8.87 -4.00 -21.91
C ALA A 87 -8.35 -2.56 -21.71
N GLU A 88 -8.51 -1.69 -22.71
CA GLU A 88 -8.17 -0.26 -22.57
C GLU A 88 -8.99 0.42 -21.48
N LEU A 89 -10.30 0.12 -21.41
CA LEU A 89 -11.16 0.64 -20.35
C LEU A 89 -10.69 0.18 -18.96
N ALA A 90 -10.48 -1.12 -18.79
CA ALA A 90 -10.03 -1.68 -17.52
C ALA A 90 -8.67 -1.13 -17.09
N HIS A 91 -7.74 -0.98 -18.04
CA HIS A 91 -6.44 -0.37 -17.78
C HIS A 91 -6.58 1.07 -17.27
N LEU A 92 -7.34 1.90 -17.98
CA LEU A 92 -7.52 3.30 -17.61
C LEU A 92 -8.29 3.46 -16.28
N ALA A 93 -9.28 2.60 -16.03
CA ALA A 93 -10.02 2.57 -14.76
C ALA A 93 -9.09 2.20 -13.58
N ARG A 94 -8.22 1.19 -13.74
CA ARG A 94 -7.20 0.87 -12.72
C ARG A 94 -6.27 2.05 -12.45
N GLN A 95 -5.88 2.79 -13.48
CA GLN A 95 -5.07 4.01 -13.29
C GLN A 95 -5.79 5.07 -12.44
N GLN A 96 -7.12 5.17 -12.50
CA GLN A 96 -7.88 6.09 -11.63
C GLN A 96 -7.81 5.70 -10.16
N VAL A 97 -7.70 4.40 -9.87
CA VAL A 97 -7.64 3.85 -8.50
C VAL A 97 -6.29 4.09 -7.82
N ILE A 98 -5.20 4.16 -8.60
CA ILE A 98 -3.82 4.32 -8.09
C ILE A 98 -3.67 5.47 -7.08
N PRO A 99 -4.03 6.74 -7.40
CA PRO A 99 -3.82 7.84 -6.47
C PRO A 99 -4.61 7.68 -5.16
N VAL A 100 -5.84 7.15 -5.24
CA VAL A 100 -6.71 6.91 -4.06
C VAL A 100 -6.12 5.81 -3.16
N ARG A 101 -5.60 4.73 -3.77
CA ARG A 101 -4.87 3.68 -3.02
C ARG A 101 -3.57 4.22 -2.41
N ALA A 102 -2.82 5.04 -3.13
CA ALA A 102 -1.59 5.62 -2.64
C ALA A 102 -1.83 6.54 -1.43
N GLU A 103 -2.89 7.34 -1.47
CA GLU A 103 -3.36 8.15 -0.33
C GLU A 103 -3.68 7.25 0.87
N GLN A 104 -4.48 6.19 0.67
CA GLN A 104 -4.85 5.28 1.75
C GLN A 104 -3.63 4.58 2.37
N ILE A 105 -2.69 4.11 1.55
CA ILE A 105 -1.45 3.49 2.03
C ILE A 105 -0.65 4.49 2.89
N THR A 106 -0.54 5.74 2.43
CA THR A 106 0.16 6.80 3.17
C THR A 106 -0.48 7.06 4.53
N ILE A 107 -1.81 7.18 4.56
CA ILE A 107 -2.56 7.40 5.79
C ILE A 107 -2.37 6.22 6.75
N ARG A 108 -2.52 4.98 6.26
CA ARG A 108 -2.33 3.78 7.09
C ARG A 108 -0.94 3.70 7.67
N ARG A 109 0.10 4.05 6.90
CA ARG A 109 1.48 4.11 7.40
C ARG A 109 1.65 5.10 8.54
N ILE A 110 1.02 6.27 8.45
CA ILE A 110 1.05 7.29 9.51
C ILE A 110 0.28 6.78 10.75
N LEU A 111 -0.91 6.22 10.55
CA LEU A 111 -1.73 5.68 11.65
C LEU A 111 -1.07 4.50 12.36
N SER A 112 -0.27 3.71 11.66
CA SER A 112 0.48 2.58 12.21
C SER A 112 1.86 2.96 12.75
N ALA A 113 2.29 4.22 12.63
CA ALA A 113 3.63 4.62 13.05
C ALA A 113 3.74 4.64 14.58
N GLU A 114 4.81 4.06 15.11
CA GLU A 114 5.13 4.17 16.54
C GLU A 114 5.55 5.61 16.87
N VAL A 115 4.88 6.23 17.85
CA VAL A 115 5.21 7.57 18.30
C VAL A 115 6.40 7.49 19.26
N VAL A 116 7.61 7.62 18.70
CA VAL A 116 8.81 7.79 19.51
C VAL A 116 8.74 9.17 20.18
N ARG A 117 8.74 9.18 21.52
CA ARG A 117 8.84 10.45 22.27
C ARG A 117 10.23 11.04 22.02
N ASP A 118 10.25 12.31 21.65
CA ASP A 118 11.52 13.03 21.48
C ASP A 118 12.18 13.16 22.87
N VAL A 119 13.36 12.58 23.04
CA VAL A 119 14.11 12.68 24.30
C VAL A 119 14.66 14.10 24.38
N PRO A 120 14.33 14.91 25.40
CA PRO A 120 14.86 16.27 25.52
C PRO A 120 16.39 16.30 25.47
N LYS A 121 16.98 17.36 24.90
CA LYS A 121 18.45 17.48 24.76
C LYS A 121 19.17 17.31 26.10
N ALA A 122 18.63 17.89 27.18
CA ALA A 122 19.17 17.76 28.54
C ALA A 122 19.18 16.32 29.04
N ASP A 123 18.19 15.50 28.65
CA ASP A 123 18.15 14.08 29.01
C ASP A 123 19.16 13.27 28.19
N ARG A 124 19.36 13.61 26.92
CA ARG A 124 20.43 13.01 26.09
C ARG A 124 21.81 13.31 26.67
N GLU A 125 22.03 14.56 27.09
CA GLU A 125 23.27 15.01 27.71
C GLU A 125 23.50 14.32 29.07
N ARG A 126 22.46 14.20 29.89
CA ARG A 126 22.53 13.49 31.18
C ARG A 126 22.85 12.01 31.00
N VAL A 127 22.24 11.34 30.02
CA VAL A 127 22.53 9.93 29.70
C VAL A 127 23.95 9.80 29.15
N ALA A 128 24.39 10.69 28.26
CA ALA A 128 25.75 10.67 27.72
C ALA A 128 26.81 10.84 28.82
N MET A 129 26.58 11.74 29.77
CA MET A 129 27.45 11.94 30.93
C MET A 129 27.51 10.69 31.81
N ARG A 130 26.35 10.12 32.18
CA ARG A 130 26.30 8.90 32.99
C ARG A 130 26.91 7.69 32.30
N LEU A 131 26.73 7.58 30.98
CA LEU A 131 27.33 6.50 30.19
C LEU A 131 28.87 6.63 30.16
N SER A 132 29.39 7.85 30.05
CA SER A 132 30.84 8.14 30.11
C SER A 132 31.45 7.84 31.48
N GLU A 133 30.70 8.08 32.56
CA GLU A 133 31.10 7.72 33.92
C GLU A 133 31.15 6.20 34.10
N LEU A 134 30.10 5.50 33.64
CA LEU A 134 30.05 4.03 33.71
C LEU A 134 31.16 3.38 32.88
N SER A 135 31.43 3.89 31.67
CA SER A 135 32.49 3.36 30.82
C SER A 135 33.88 3.55 31.42
N ARG A 136 34.11 4.64 32.16
CA ARG A 136 35.36 4.85 32.91
C ARG A 136 35.48 3.89 34.10
N GLY A 137 34.37 3.58 34.77
CA GLY A 137 34.33 2.57 35.83
C GLY A 137 34.61 1.15 35.33
N ILE A 138 34.15 0.80 34.12
CA ILE A 138 34.39 -0.50 33.48
C ILE A 138 35.80 -0.59 32.87
N ALA A 139 36.33 0.53 32.36
CA ALA A 139 37.66 0.61 31.75
C ALA A 139 38.79 0.84 32.77
N SER A 140 38.50 0.81 34.06
CA SER A 140 39.51 0.83 35.14
C SER A 140 39.78 -0.59 35.64
N PRO A 141 40.71 -1.35 35.05
CA PRO A 141 41.26 -2.52 35.72
C PRO A 141 42.34 -2.04 36.69
N ALA A 142 42.02 -1.91 37.98
CA ALA A 142 43.02 -1.98 39.03
C ALA A 142 42.37 -2.13 40.41
N ASP A 143 42.77 -3.21 41.08
CA ASP A 143 42.83 -3.40 42.53
C ASP A 143 41.57 -3.87 43.26
N ASP A 144 41.16 -5.12 43.01
CA ASP A 144 40.61 -5.97 44.10
C ASP A 144 41.74 -6.86 44.63
N ASP A 145 42.28 -6.44 45.77
CA ASP A 145 43.24 -7.16 46.57
C ASP A 145 42.55 -8.38 47.21
N GLY A 146 43.02 -9.59 46.86
CA GLY A 146 42.96 -10.73 47.78
C GLY A 146 41.74 -11.65 47.73
N LEU A 147 41.56 -12.40 46.64
CA LEU A 147 40.98 -13.75 46.72
C LEU A 147 42.07 -14.80 46.60
N THR A 148 42.52 -15.28 47.77
CA THR A 148 43.29 -16.52 47.89
C THR A 148 42.56 -17.66 47.20
N THR A 149 43.04 -18.04 46.01
CA THR A 149 42.62 -19.29 45.37
C THR A 149 43.21 -20.46 46.17
N ARG A 150 42.48 -20.96 47.16
CA ARG A 150 42.70 -22.31 47.70
C ARG A 150 42.40 -23.30 46.58
N ARG A 151 43.45 -23.74 45.89
CA ARG A 151 43.42 -24.87 44.96
C ARG A 151 43.11 -26.14 45.76
N PRO A 152 41.97 -26.82 45.59
CA PRO A 152 41.79 -28.14 46.20
C PRO A 152 42.77 -29.11 45.55
N LYS A 153 43.56 -29.83 46.36
CA LYS A 153 44.41 -30.93 45.89
C LYS A 153 43.51 -32.03 45.33
N SER A 154 43.69 -32.36 44.05
CA SER A 154 43.03 -33.49 43.41
C SER A 154 43.43 -34.80 44.12
N PRO A 155 42.49 -35.73 44.40
CA PRO A 155 42.83 -37.03 44.95
C PRO A 155 43.56 -37.89 43.91
N GLN A 156 44.68 -38.50 44.30
CA GLN A 156 45.38 -39.50 43.50
C GLN A 156 44.50 -40.75 43.37
N SER A 157 43.96 -40.98 42.17
CA SER A 157 43.38 -42.26 41.78
C SER A 157 44.50 -43.23 41.40
N LYS A 158 44.86 -44.13 42.33
CA LYS A 158 45.61 -45.36 42.01
C LYS A 158 44.70 -46.29 41.18
N ARG A 159 45.12 -46.67 39.97
CA ARG A 159 44.58 -47.83 39.25
C ARG A 159 45.42 -49.06 39.62
N PRO A 160 44.84 -50.17 40.07
CA PRO A 160 45.52 -51.46 40.06
C PRO A 160 45.49 -52.07 38.65
N ALA A 161 46.48 -52.94 38.40
CA ALA A 161 46.67 -53.74 37.20
C ALA A 161 45.63 -54.86 37.07
#